data_AF-A0A6U5VV17-F1
#
_entry.id   AF-A0A6U5VV17-F1
#
_cell.length_a   1.000
_cell.length_b   1.000
_cell.length_c   1.000
_cell.angle_alpha   90.00
_cell.angle_beta   90.00
_cell.angle_gamma   90.00
#
_symmetry.space_group_name_H-M   'P 1'
#
loop_
_entity.id
_entity.type
_entity.pdbx_description
1 polymer ?
#
loop_
_entity_poly.entity_id
_entity_poly.type
_entity_poly.pdbx_seq_one_letter_code
_entity_poly.pdbx_strand_id
1 'polypeptide(L)'
;MQQAWRVSLLYCMVVSSLQVKLPEEERRAASTQTLKRINLDLLVYPLARCNDGSGGAYYFAPASSRGGAMARTDMWLVFLMGGGWCWDETSCASRYSTSPSLMSSKQFPEEREVDGILSADPTISPLATANKVYVPYCSSDAYVGDAQASDATYGWHFRGQELIRATLKEISRAHGLSKGHTLIFGGCSAGGRGAMFNLEYLPEFIPQGVKIAGFFDSPMWVDMEPLDAGAVSFQTQTAAVFKMTNAQSR
;
A
#
# COMPACT_ATOMS: atom_id res chain seq x y z
N MET A 1 5.00 9.21 -38.01
CA MET A 1 4.33 9.06 -36.71
C MET A 1 5.31 8.38 -35.75
N GLN A 2 5.99 9.14 -34.90
CA GLN A 2 6.82 8.62 -33.81
C GLN A 2 6.40 9.36 -32.55
N GLN A 3 5.88 8.62 -31.56
CA GLN A 3 5.54 9.18 -30.26
C GLN A 3 6.83 9.43 -29.49
N ALA A 4 7.08 10.69 -29.15
CA ALA A 4 8.19 11.09 -28.31
C ALA A 4 7.81 10.91 -26.83
N TRP A 5 8.59 10.11 -26.11
CA TRP A 5 8.53 10.01 -24.66
C TRP A 5 9.17 11.25 -24.04
N ARG A 6 8.45 11.96 -23.17
CA ARG A 6 9.01 13.04 -22.37
C ARG A 6 9.49 12.49 -21.04
N VAL A 7 10.80 12.44 -20.85
CA VAL A 7 11.44 12.30 -19.54
C VAL A 7 11.66 13.71 -19.00
N SER A 8 11.01 14.05 -17.89
CA SER A 8 11.23 15.33 -17.20
C SER A 8 12.11 15.08 -15.98
N LEU A 9 13.37 15.49 -16.08
CA LEU A 9 14.27 15.68 -14.94
C LEU A 9 13.95 17.03 -14.32
N LEU A 10 13.43 17.04 -13.09
CA LEU A 10 13.20 18.27 -12.33
C LEU A 10 14.49 18.60 -11.55
N TYR A 11 15.20 19.65 -11.96
CA TYR A 11 16.31 20.21 -11.19
C TYR A 11 15.80 21.36 -10.32
N CYS A 12 16.18 21.36 -9.04
CA CYS A 12 15.71 22.28 -8.03
C CYS A 12 16.36 23.66 -8.23
N MET A 13 15.60 24.68 -8.66
CA MET A 13 15.98 26.09 -8.53
C MET A 13 15.14 26.72 -7.42
N VAL A 14 15.80 27.17 -6.36
CA VAL A 14 15.17 27.86 -5.23
C VAL A 14 14.87 29.30 -5.64
N VAL A 15 13.58 29.64 -5.71
CA VAL A 15 13.12 31.04 -5.77
C VAL A 15 12.88 31.49 -4.33
N SER A 16 13.71 32.41 -3.82
CA SER A 16 13.49 33.02 -2.50
C SER A 16 12.35 34.04 -2.59
N SER A 17 11.19 33.71 -2.03
CA SER A 17 10.16 34.70 -1.70
C SER A 17 9.88 34.62 -0.20
N LEU A 18 9.67 35.79 0.41
CA LEU A 18 9.49 35.97 1.86
C LEU A 18 8.39 35.04 2.38
N GLN A 19 8.77 34.04 3.16
CA GLN A 19 7.84 33.30 4.01
C GLN A 19 8.29 33.48 5.46
N VAL A 20 7.32 33.87 6.29
CA VAL A 20 7.42 33.86 7.76
C VAL A 20 7.99 32.50 8.16
N LYS A 21 9.15 32.49 8.84
CA LYS A 21 9.81 31.25 9.29
C LYS A 21 8.97 30.62 10.40
N LEU A 22 7.96 29.83 10.03
CA LEU A 22 7.32 28.90 10.95
C LEU A 22 8.39 27.89 11.41
N PRO A 23 8.43 27.51 12.70
CA PRO A 23 9.26 26.41 13.20
C PRO A 23 9.11 25.14 12.36
N GLU A 24 10.17 24.35 12.27
CA GLU A 24 10.23 23.16 11.40
C GLU A 24 9.13 22.13 11.70
N GLU A 25 8.77 21.98 12.97
CA GLU A 25 7.65 21.14 13.40
C GLU A 25 6.30 21.64 12.89
N GLU A 26 6.05 22.95 12.89
CA GLU A 26 4.82 23.53 12.34
C GLU A 26 4.76 23.39 10.82
N ARG A 27 5.90 23.51 10.13
CA ARG A 27 5.99 23.24 8.68
C ARG A 27 5.70 21.78 8.36
N ARG A 28 6.24 20.85 9.17
CA ARG A 28 6.02 19.41 9.00
C ARG A 28 4.58 19.02 9.31
N ALA A 29 3.99 19.56 10.38
CA ALA A 29 2.59 19.34 10.71
C ALA A 29 1.63 19.92 9.66
N ALA A 30 2.01 21.02 9.01
CA ALA A 30 1.26 21.60 7.91
C ALA A 30 1.37 20.77 6.61
N SER A 31 2.47 20.01 6.45
CA SER A 31 2.74 19.25 5.23
C SER A 31 2.24 17.80 5.28
N THR A 32 2.15 17.21 6.47
CA THR A 32 1.65 15.84 6.63
C THR A 32 0.14 15.76 6.38
N GLN A 33 -0.30 14.56 5.99
CA GLN A 33 -1.71 14.21 5.92
C GLN A 33 -2.04 13.25 7.07
N THR A 34 -3.06 13.55 7.86
CA THR A 34 -3.61 12.62 8.84
C THR A 34 -4.72 11.81 8.17
N LEU A 35 -4.64 10.48 8.25
CA LEU A 35 -5.65 9.55 7.74
C LEU A 35 -6.29 8.82 8.92
N LYS A 36 -7.58 8.52 8.81
CA LYS A 36 -8.34 7.80 9.84
C LYS A 36 -8.47 6.33 9.49
N ARG A 37 -8.28 5.46 10.48
CA ARG A 37 -8.42 4.00 10.33
C ARG A 37 -9.89 3.63 10.09
N ILE A 38 -10.12 2.82 9.06
CA ILE A 38 -11.38 2.15 8.75
C ILE A 38 -11.12 0.64 8.84
N ASN A 39 -11.83 -0.03 9.75
CA ASN A 39 -11.76 -1.49 9.87
C ASN A 39 -12.61 -2.14 8.79
N LEU A 40 -12.07 -3.17 8.13
CA LEU A 40 -12.84 -3.99 7.19
C LEU A 40 -13.78 -4.89 7.97
N ASP A 41 -15.08 -4.76 7.73
CA ASP A 41 -16.09 -5.58 8.40
C ASP A 41 -15.98 -7.03 7.93
N LEU A 42 -15.61 -7.94 8.84
CA LEU A 42 -15.48 -9.37 8.55
C LEU A 42 -16.82 -10.06 8.26
N LEU A 43 -17.97 -9.43 8.54
CA LEU A 43 -19.27 -9.92 8.10
C LEU A 43 -19.47 -9.68 6.58
N VAL A 44 -18.87 -8.62 6.04
CA VAL A 44 -18.93 -8.27 4.61
C VAL A 44 -17.74 -8.88 3.86
N TYR A 45 -16.56 -8.87 4.46
CA TYR A 45 -15.30 -9.34 3.89
C TYR A 45 -14.64 -10.40 4.79
N PRO A 46 -15.22 -11.61 4.91
CA PRO A 46 -14.76 -12.63 5.87
C PRO A 46 -13.33 -13.12 5.65
N LEU A 47 -12.78 -12.92 4.45
CA LEU A 47 -11.42 -13.31 4.07
C LEU A 47 -10.37 -12.21 4.31
N ALA A 48 -10.79 -10.97 4.60
CA ALA A 48 -9.88 -9.83 4.79
C ALA A 48 -9.19 -9.87 6.15
N ARG A 49 -8.24 -10.80 6.32
CA ARG A 49 -7.57 -11.09 7.60
C ARG A 49 -6.07 -10.83 7.56
N CYS A 50 -5.53 -10.34 8.66
CA CYS A 50 -4.09 -10.33 8.92
C CYS A 50 -3.58 -11.75 9.24
N ASN A 51 -2.26 -11.92 9.35
CA ASN A 51 -1.66 -13.22 9.61
C ASN A 51 -2.24 -13.91 10.85
N ASP A 52 -2.40 -13.18 11.95
CA ASP A 52 -2.93 -13.69 13.24
C ASP A 52 -4.46 -13.88 13.25
N GLY A 53 -5.13 -13.70 12.12
CA GLY A 53 -6.58 -13.84 11.96
C GLY A 53 -7.40 -12.59 12.33
N SER A 54 -6.78 -11.52 12.84
CA SER A 54 -7.48 -10.25 13.08
C SER A 54 -8.01 -9.65 11.77
N GLY A 55 -9.09 -8.88 11.84
CA GLY A 55 -9.66 -8.23 10.65
C GLY A 55 -8.75 -7.13 10.11
N GLY A 56 -8.60 -7.06 8.79
CA GLY A 56 -7.83 -6.02 8.14
C GLY A 56 -8.40 -4.61 8.34
N ALA A 57 -7.61 -3.60 8.00
CA ALA A 57 -8.03 -2.20 8.01
C ALA A 57 -7.27 -1.43 6.94
N TYR A 58 -7.81 -0.29 6.53
CA TYR A 58 -7.10 0.73 5.75
C TYR A 58 -7.22 2.07 6.44
N TYR A 59 -6.41 3.05 6.05
CA TYR A 59 -6.56 4.43 6.49
C TYR A 59 -7.04 5.29 5.34
N PHE A 60 -7.91 6.25 5.62
CA PHE A 60 -8.52 7.11 4.62
C PHE A 60 -8.49 8.58 5.02
N ALA A 61 -8.24 9.44 4.03
CA ALA A 61 -8.57 10.86 4.08
C ALA A 61 -9.27 11.27 2.77
N PRO A 62 -10.40 11.98 2.83
CA PRO A 62 -11.08 12.46 1.63
C PRO A 62 -10.24 13.53 0.93
N ALA A 63 -10.49 13.71 -0.36
CA ALA A 63 -9.96 14.83 -1.13
C ALA A 63 -10.21 16.15 -0.38
N SER A 64 -9.19 17.00 -0.28
CA SER A 64 -9.26 18.26 0.47
C SER A 64 -8.79 19.44 -0.36
N SER A 65 -9.33 20.62 -0.07
CA SER A 65 -8.89 21.89 -0.66
C SER A 65 -7.82 22.59 0.19
N ARG A 66 -7.00 21.82 0.93
CA ARG A 66 -5.89 22.39 1.73
C ARG A 66 -4.86 23.04 0.80
N GLY A 67 -4.23 24.12 1.29
CA GLY A 67 -3.22 24.85 0.51
C GLY A 67 -3.77 25.68 -0.66
N GLY A 68 -5.08 25.95 -0.71
CA GLY A 68 -5.71 26.80 -1.72
C GLY A 68 -5.94 26.14 -3.08
N ALA A 69 -5.53 24.88 -3.24
CA ALA A 69 -5.80 24.08 -4.43
C ALA A 69 -7.18 23.42 -4.36
N MET A 70 -7.82 23.18 -5.51
CA MET A 70 -9.13 22.54 -5.56
C MET A 70 -9.03 21.04 -5.21
N ALA A 71 -9.98 20.56 -4.39
CA ALA A 71 -10.16 19.13 -4.12
C ALA A 71 -10.42 18.35 -5.42
N ARG A 72 -9.66 17.28 -5.65
CA ARG A 72 -9.82 16.40 -6.81
C ARG A 72 -10.51 15.12 -6.37
N THR A 73 -11.83 15.21 -6.21
CA THR A 73 -12.69 14.14 -5.69
C THR A 73 -12.78 12.94 -6.63
N ASP A 74 -12.46 13.11 -7.89
CA ASP A 74 -12.36 12.08 -8.93
C ASP A 74 -11.00 11.37 -8.96
N MET A 75 -10.01 11.82 -8.18
CA MET A 75 -8.69 11.20 -8.08
C MET A 75 -8.54 10.44 -6.77
N TRP A 76 -8.00 9.23 -6.88
CA TRP A 76 -7.79 8.31 -5.77
C TRP A 76 -6.34 7.83 -5.77
N LEU A 77 -5.68 7.94 -4.63
CA LEU A 77 -4.35 7.38 -4.40
C LEU A 77 -4.44 6.28 -3.36
N VAL A 78 -4.20 5.03 -3.77
CA VAL A 78 -4.07 3.88 -2.88
C VAL A 78 -2.60 3.52 -2.78
N PHE A 79 -2.05 3.60 -1.57
CA PHE A 79 -0.67 3.28 -1.26
C PHE A 79 -0.59 2.01 -0.40
N LEU A 80 0.16 1.01 -0.86
CA LEU A 80 0.44 -0.24 -0.16
C LEU A 80 1.74 -0.10 0.66
N MET A 81 1.64 -0.32 1.96
CA MET A 81 2.77 -0.35 2.87
C MET A 81 3.74 -1.50 2.53
N GLY A 82 5.05 -1.27 2.63
CA GLY A 82 6.07 -2.31 2.52
C GLY A 82 6.40 -2.99 3.87
N GLY A 83 7.34 -3.92 3.87
CA GLY A 83 7.83 -4.53 5.11
C GLY A 83 8.35 -5.97 4.98
N GLY A 84 8.92 -6.37 3.85
CA GLY A 84 9.43 -7.74 3.63
C GLY A 84 8.32 -8.80 3.62
N TRP A 85 8.62 -10.00 4.09
CA TRP A 85 7.69 -11.14 4.24
C TRP A 85 8.30 -12.17 5.19
N CYS A 86 7.60 -13.28 5.45
CA CYS A 86 8.16 -14.48 6.04
C CYS A 86 7.89 -15.67 5.12
N TRP A 87 8.77 -16.69 5.14
CA TRP A 87 8.81 -17.73 4.11
C TRP A 87 8.88 -19.16 4.65
N ASP A 88 8.98 -19.32 5.97
CA ASP A 88 8.98 -20.59 6.69
C ASP A 88 8.45 -20.37 8.13
N GLU A 89 8.25 -21.47 8.87
CA GLU A 89 7.71 -21.42 10.23
C GLU A 89 8.54 -20.53 11.15
N THR A 90 9.87 -20.69 11.12
CA THR A 90 10.82 -19.96 11.96
C THR A 90 10.80 -18.45 11.68
N SER A 91 10.85 -18.06 10.40
CA SER A 91 10.81 -16.65 9.98
C SER A 91 9.47 -16.01 10.30
N CYS A 92 8.35 -16.72 10.17
CA CYS A 92 7.04 -16.20 10.54
C CYS A 92 6.87 -16.04 12.05
N ALA A 93 7.32 -17.02 12.85
CA ALA A 93 7.32 -16.91 14.31
C ALA A 93 8.23 -15.75 14.80
N SER A 94 9.43 -15.63 14.23
CA SER A 94 10.36 -14.53 14.53
C SER A 94 9.77 -13.17 14.16
N ARG A 95 9.14 -13.06 12.98
CA ARG A 95 8.47 -11.85 12.53
C ARG A 95 7.33 -11.45 13.46
N TYR A 96 6.52 -12.40 13.93
CA TYR A 96 5.44 -12.10 14.87
C TYR A 96 5.98 -11.58 16.20
N SER A 97 7.08 -12.13 16.69
CA SER A 97 7.72 -11.69 17.92
C SER A 97 8.39 -10.32 17.82
N THR A 98 9.00 -10.01 16.67
CA THR A 98 9.85 -8.81 16.51
C THR A 98 9.14 -7.66 15.82
N SER A 99 8.09 -7.94 15.05
CA SER A 99 7.33 -6.97 14.25
C SER A 99 5.84 -7.33 14.20
N PRO A 100 5.15 -7.42 15.35
CA PRO A 100 3.75 -7.89 15.41
C PRO A 100 2.79 -7.03 14.59
N SER A 101 3.07 -5.73 14.42
CA SER A 101 2.26 -4.81 13.59
C SER A 101 2.31 -5.15 12.10
N LEU A 102 3.28 -5.96 11.64
CA LEU A 102 3.32 -6.46 10.27
C LEU A 102 2.55 -7.79 10.08
N MET A 103 1.90 -8.28 11.14
CA MET A 103 1.20 -9.57 11.16
C MET A 103 -0.18 -9.50 11.86
N SER A 104 -0.51 -8.37 12.48
CA SER A 104 -1.76 -8.15 13.22
C SER A 104 -2.22 -6.71 13.12
N SER A 105 -3.52 -6.51 13.03
CA SER A 105 -4.16 -5.18 13.08
C SER A 105 -4.52 -4.72 14.49
N LYS A 106 -4.35 -5.56 15.51
CA LYS A 106 -4.79 -5.29 16.90
C LYS A 106 -4.20 -4.01 17.48
N GLN A 107 -2.99 -3.63 17.06
CA GLN A 107 -2.27 -2.46 17.53
C GLN A 107 -2.22 -1.31 16.51
N PHE A 108 -3.03 -1.37 15.45
CA PHE A 108 -3.13 -0.25 14.52
C PHE A 108 -3.70 0.98 15.24
N PRO A 109 -3.05 2.16 15.13
CA PRO A 109 -3.59 3.38 15.71
C PRO A 109 -4.89 3.81 15.02
N GLU A 110 -5.67 4.67 15.67
CA GLU A 110 -6.89 5.22 15.07
C GLU A 110 -6.59 6.21 13.95
N GLU A 111 -5.45 6.90 14.04
CA GLU A 111 -4.98 7.85 13.04
C GLU A 111 -3.55 7.54 12.62
N ARG A 112 -3.22 7.91 11.38
CA ARG A 112 -1.89 7.76 10.81
C ARG A 112 -1.49 9.04 10.09
N GLU A 113 -0.37 9.60 10.50
CA GLU A 113 0.30 10.66 9.76
C GLU A 113 1.12 10.07 8.62
N VAL A 114 1.01 10.66 7.43
CA VAL A 114 1.76 10.27 6.23
C VAL A 114 2.30 11.50 5.52
N ASP A 115 3.29 11.27 4.66
CA ASP A 115 4.01 12.30 3.92
C ASP A 115 4.38 11.81 2.50
N GLY A 116 5.24 12.55 1.79
CA GLY A 116 5.70 12.21 0.45
C GLY A 116 4.56 12.22 -0.55
N ILE A 117 4.35 11.16 -1.33
CA ILE A 117 3.25 11.10 -2.30
C ILE A 117 1.86 11.22 -1.66
N LEU A 118 1.72 10.85 -0.38
CA LEU A 118 0.47 10.98 0.38
C LEU A 118 0.32 12.33 1.10
N SER A 119 1.34 13.19 1.09
CA SER A 119 1.31 14.53 1.68
C SER A 119 0.10 15.34 1.23
N ALA A 120 -0.37 16.23 2.10
CA ALA A 120 -1.41 17.22 1.83
C ALA A 120 -0.85 18.53 1.23
N ASP A 121 0.48 18.65 1.14
CA ASP A 121 1.17 19.82 0.61
C ASP A 121 1.36 19.69 -0.91
N PRO A 122 0.79 20.61 -1.72
CA PRO A 122 0.93 20.58 -3.17
C PRO A 122 2.37 20.84 -3.65
N THR A 123 3.25 21.39 -2.81
CA THR A 123 4.67 21.57 -3.11
C THR A 123 5.46 20.26 -2.96
N ILE A 124 4.95 19.32 -2.16
CA ILE A 124 5.55 18.00 -1.91
C ILE A 124 4.91 16.94 -2.82
N SER A 125 3.59 16.94 -2.92
CA SER A 125 2.83 15.93 -3.66
C SER A 125 1.99 16.54 -4.77
N PRO A 126 2.17 16.13 -6.04
CA PRO A 126 1.23 16.48 -7.11
C PRO A 126 -0.15 15.84 -6.89
N LEU A 127 -0.28 14.95 -5.90
CA LEU A 127 -1.51 14.28 -5.50
C LEU A 127 -2.14 14.88 -4.25
N ALA A 128 -1.64 15.99 -3.72
CA ALA A 128 -2.03 16.58 -2.43
C ALA A 128 -3.55 16.68 -2.19
N THR A 129 -4.31 17.08 -3.20
CA THR A 129 -5.76 17.29 -3.08
C THR A 129 -6.63 16.08 -3.47
N ALA A 130 -6.05 14.92 -3.73
CA ALA A 130 -6.77 13.69 -4.08
C ALA A 130 -7.29 12.94 -2.84
N ASN A 131 -8.22 12.00 -3.03
CA ASN A 131 -8.56 11.03 -1.98
C ASN A 131 -7.35 10.15 -1.67
N LYS A 132 -7.04 9.95 -0.39
CA LYS A 132 -5.86 9.20 0.06
C LYS A 132 -6.28 7.95 0.80
N VAL A 133 -5.74 6.81 0.39
CA VAL A 133 -5.92 5.51 1.02
C VAL A 133 -4.55 4.93 1.31
N TYR A 134 -4.32 4.52 2.54
CA TYR A 134 -3.11 3.80 2.95
C TYR A 134 -3.51 2.41 3.44
N VAL A 135 -2.94 1.37 2.84
CA VAL A 135 -3.18 -0.02 3.22
C VAL A 135 -1.99 -0.49 4.05
N PRO A 136 -2.15 -0.69 5.37
CA PRO A 136 -1.13 -1.29 6.22
C PRO A 136 -0.87 -2.73 5.80
N TYR A 137 0.38 -3.15 5.96
CA TYR A 137 0.80 -4.48 5.59
C TYR A 137 0.76 -5.41 6.80
N CYS A 138 -0.21 -6.33 6.83
CA CYS A 138 -0.35 -7.30 7.91
C CYS A 138 -0.45 -8.77 7.45
N SER A 139 -0.16 -9.03 6.17
CA SER A 139 -0.32 -10.35 5.54
C SER A 139 1.00 -11.06 5.26
N SER A 140 2.14 -10.38 5.34
CA SER A 140 3.49 -10.99 5.18
C SER A 140 3.72 -11.78 3.89
N ASP A 141 2.94 -11.54 2.84
CA ASP A 141 2.91 -12.26 1.56
C ASP A 141 3.07 -11.34 0.35
N ALA A 142 3.63 -10.15 0.53
CA ALA A 142 3.74 -9.11 -0.49
C ALA A 142 2.41 -8.77 -1.19
N TYR A 143 1.28 -8.95 -0.52
CA TYR A 143 -0.06 -8.78 -1.05
C TYR A 143 -0.45 -9.75 -2.19
N VAL A 144 0.27 -10.85 -2.38
CA VAL A 144 0.00 -11.80 -3.48
C VAL A 144 -0.76 -13.04 -3.05
N GLY A 145 -0.87 -13.27 -1.75
CA GLY A 145 -1.43 -14.50 -1.18
C GLY A 145 -2.95 -14.52 -1.05
N ASP A 146 -3.51 -15.72 -1.14
CA ASP A 146 -4.87 -16.05 -0.71
C ASP A 146 -4.91 -17.45 -0.06
N ALA A 147 -4.18 -17.62 1.05
CA ALA A 147 -4.18 -18.83 1.87
C ALA A 147 -4.74 -18.58 3.28
N GLN A 148 -5.52 -19.52 3.80
CA GLN A 148 -5.95 -19.53 5.21
C GLN A 148 -4.93 -20.21 6.12
N ALA A 149 -5.03 -19.91 7.41
CA ALA A 149 -4.43 -20.71 8.47
C ALA A 149 -4.72 -22.20 8.28
N SER A 150 -3.64 -22.97 8.19
CA SER A 150 -3.61 -24.42 8.05
C SER A 150 -2.21 -24.92 8.44
N ASP A 151 -2.02 -26.25 8.51
CA ASP A 151 -0.69 -26.82 8.74
C ASP A 151 0.33 -26.42 7.66
N ALA A 152 -0.13 -26.27 6.40
CA ALA A 152 0.70 -25.83 5.29
C ALA A 152 1.16 -24.36 5.38
N THR A 153 0.50 -23.56 6.22
CA THR A 153 0.81 -22.14 6.45
C THR A 153 1.26 -21.88 7.89
N TYR A 154 1.63 -22.94 8.63
CA TYR A 154 2.08 -22.86 10.02
C TYR A 154 1.05 -22.20 10.96
N GLY A 155 -0.25 -22.34 10.64
CA GLY A 155 -1.34 -21.72 11.38
C GLY A 155 -1.59 -20.23 11.08
N TRP A 156 -0.88 -19.64 10.10
CA TRP A 156 -1.06 -18.23 9.72
C TRP A 156 -1.95 -18.05 8.50
N HIS A 157 -2.72 -16.97 8.47
CA HIS A 157 -3.39 -16.51 7.25
C HIS A 157 -2.41 -15.74 6.35
N PHE A 158 -2.50 -15.89 5.03
CA PHE A 158 -1.77 -15.07 4.05
C PHE A 158 -2.79 -14.57 3.03
N ARG A 159 -3.49 -13.49 3.38
CA ARG A 159 -4.69 -12.97 2.69
C ARG A 159 -4.46 -11.61 2.05
N GLY A 160 -3.24 -11.36 1.59
CA GLY A 160 -2.82 -10.08 1.02
C GLY A 160 -3.68 -9.61 -0.15
N GLN A 161 -4.05 -10.50 -1.07
CA GLN A 161 -4.93 -10.15 -2.19
C GLN A 161 -6.36 -9.84 -1.71
N GLU A 162 -6.86 -10.58 -0.72
CA GLU A 162 -8.20 -10.33 -0.15
C GLU A 162 -8.27 -9.01 0.64
N LEU A 163 -7.19 -8.59 1.29
CA LEU A 163 -7.08 -7.26 1.89
C LEU A 163 -7.19 -6.15 0.83
N ILE A 164 -6.55 -6.32 -0.33
CA ILE A 164 -6.67 -5.37 -1.46
C ILE A 164 -8.10 -5.37 -2.01
N ARG A 165 -8.65 -6.56 -2.31
CA ARG A 165 -10.01 -6.73 -2.81
C ARG A 165 -11.03 -6.05 -1.90
N ALA A 166 -10.97 -6.34 -0.60
CA ALA A 166 -11.88 -5.78 0.38
C ALA A 166 -11.73 -4.26 0.51
N THR A 167 -10.50 -3.75 0.56
CA THR A 167 -10.23 -2.30 0.61
C THR A 167 -10.83 -1.59 -0.61
N LEU A 168 -10.58 -2.07 -1.82
CA LEU A 168 -11.04 -1.42 -3.05
C LEU A 168 -12.57 -1.46 -3.21
N LYS A 169 -13.20 -2.58 -2.83
CA LYS A 169 -14.65 -2.67 -2.75
C LYS A 169 -15.22 -1.72 -1.71
N GLU A 170 -14.58 -1.62 -0.56
CA GLU A 170 -15.04 -0.77 0.54
C GLU A 170 -14.92 0.71 0.23
N ILE A 171 -13.81 1.18 -0.35
CA ILE A 171 -13.70 2.60 -0.75
C ILE A 171 -14.68 2.95 -1.87
N SER A 172 -15.05 1.99 -2.72
CA SER A 172 -16.12 2.19 -3.70
C SER A 172 -17.49 2.31 -3.02
N ARG A 173 -17.82 1.35 -2.15
CA ARG A 173 -19.10 1.28 -1.45
C ARG A 173 -19.34 2.43 -0.47
N ALA A 174 -18.33 2.76 0.35
CA ALA A 174 -18.46 3.67 1.48
C ALA A 174 -17.95 5.09 1.20
N HIS A 175 -17.07 5.26 0.19
CA HIS A 175 -16.43 6.56 -0.08
C HIS A 175 -16.59 7.04 -1.53
N GLY A 176 -17.21 6.25 -2.41
CA GLY A 176 -17.67 6.73 -3.72
C GLY A 176 -16.65 6.65 -4.84
N LEU A 177 -15.62 5.80 -4.76
CA LEU A 177 -14.85 5.43 -5.95
C LEU A 177 -15.82 4.86 -7.01
N SER A 178 -15.92 5.49 -8.17
CA SER A 178 -16.94 5.17 -9.18
C SER A 178 -16.47 5.46 -10.62
N LYS A 179 -17.30 5.11 -11.62
CA LYS A 179 -17.00 5.28 -13.04
C LYS A 179 -16.57 6.71 -13.38
N GLY A 180 -15.53 6.84 -14.20
CA GLY A 180 -14.99 8.14 -14.62
C GLY A 180 -13.88 8.68 -13.70
N HIS A 181 -13.70 8.09 -12.51
CA HIS A 181 -12.59 8.41 -11.61
C HIS A 181 -11.27 7.83 -12.11
N THR A 182 -10.17 8.36 -11.58
CA THR A 182 -8.82 7.82 -11.76
C THR A 182 -8.31 7.23 -10.44
N LEU A 183 -7.94 5.95 -10.47
CA LEU A 183 -7.30 5.23 -9.38
C LEU A 183 -5.80 5.08 -9.67
N ILE A 184 -4.99 5.76 -8.86
CA ILE A 184 -3.55 5.61 -8.80
C ILE A 184 -3.26 4.58 -7.71
N PHE A 185 -2.77 3.40 -8.10
CA PHE A 185 -2.57 2.26 -7.23
C PHE A 185 -1.09 1.87 -7.20
N GLY A 186 -0.50 1.77 -6.01
CA GLY A 186 0.93 1.52 -5.90
C GLY A 186 1.41 1.37 -4.49
N GLY A 187 2.72 1.27 -4.31
CA GLY A 187 3.33 1.13 -2.99
C GLY A 187 4.84 1.06 -3.06
N CYS A 188 5.45 0.82 -1.90
CA CYS A 188 6.91 0.74 -1.73
C CYS A 188 7.33 -0.66 -1.27
N SER A 189 8.49 -1.16 -1.75
CA SER A 189 9.07 -2.45 -1.34
C SER A 189 8.08 -3.60 -1.58
N ALA A 190 7.73 -4.39 -0.55
CA ALA A 190 6.71 -5.44 -0.63
C ALA A 190 5.35 -4.92 -1.13
N GLY A 191 4.99 -3.67 -0.82
CA GLY A 191 3.79 -3.01 -1.36
C GLY A 191 3.93 -2.62 -2.82
N GLY A 192 5.14 -2.27 -3.28
CA GLY A 192 5.42 -2.05 -4.70
C GLY A 192 5.31 -3.34 -5.50
N ARG A 193 5.87 -4.44 -4.97
CA ARG A 193 5.74 -5.80 -5.53
C ARG A 193 4.27 -6.23 -5.57
N GLY A 194 3.53 -6.04 -4.48
CA GLY A 194 2.11 -6.32 -4.40
C GLY A 194 1.29 -5.50 -5.39
N ALA A 195 1.63 -4.23 -5.58
CA ALA A 195 0.96 -3.39 -6.58
C ALA A 195 1.22 -3.89 -8.01
N MET A 196 2.47 -4.23 -8.32
CA MET A 196 2.85 -4.79 -9.62
C MET A 196 2.07 -6.09 -9.92
N PHE A 197 1.92 -6.96 -8.94
CA PHE A 197 1.14 -8.20 -9.06
C PHE A 197 -0.36 -7.96 -9.17
N ASN A 198 -0.93 -7.09 -8.33
CA ASN A 198 -2.38 -6.94 -8.24
C ASN A 198 -3.02 -6.09 -9.34
N LEU A 199 -2.23 -5.41 -10.18
CA LEU A 199 -2.77 -4.57 -11.25
C LEU A 199 -3.69 -5.31 -12.22
N GLU A 200 -3.37 -6.57 -12.53
CA GLU A 200 -4.20 -7.40 -13.41
C GLU A 200 -5.57 -7.75 -12.81
N TYR A 201 -5.68 -7.76 -11.48
CA TYR A 201 -6.90 -8.11 -10.74
C TYR A 201 -7.79 -6.92 -10.43
N LEU A 202 -7.25 -5.70 -10.46
CA LEU A 202 -8.00 -4.49 -10.09
C LEU A 202 -9.34 -4.33 -10.83
N PRO A 203 -9.47 -4.66 -12.13
CA PRO A 203 -10.76 -4.57 -12.84
C PRO A 203 -11.91 -5.37 -12.20
N GLU A 204 -11.62 -6.39 -11.39
CA GLU A 204 -12.64 -7.16 -10.64
C GLU A 204 -12.98 -6.55 -9.28
N PHE A 205 -12.10 -5.70 -8.76
CA PHE A 205 -12.20 -5.15 -7.41
C PHE A 205 -12.82 -3.75 -7.39
N ILE A 206 -12.86 -3.07 -8.55
CA ILE A 206 -13.33 -1.70 -8.69
C ILE A 206 -14.48 -1.58 -9.70
N PRO A 207 -15.28 -0.50 -9.66
CA PRO A 207 -16.32 -0.27 -10.64
C PRO A 207 -15.79 -0.16 -12.07
N GLN A 208 -16.56 -0.67 -13.03
CA GLN A 208 -16.23 -0.57 -14.44
C GLN A 208 -16.11 0.90 -14.89
N GLY A 209 -15.05 1.20 -15.65
CA GLY A 209 -14.79 2.53 -16.20
C GLY A 209 -14.03 3.48 -15.25
N VAL A 210 -13.49 2.97 -14.14
CA VAL A 210 -12.39 3.63 -13.42
C VAL A 210 -11.11 3.49 -14.24
N LYS A 211 -10.36 4.59 -14.42
CA LYS A 211 -9.04 4.58 -15.05
C LYS A 211 -8.00 4.15 -14.03
N ILE A 212 -7.12 3.23 -14.40
CA ILE A 212 -6.09 2.68 -13.50
C ILE A 212 -4.72 3.20 -13.93
N ALA A 213 -3.92 3.67 -12.97
CA ALA A 213 -2.50 3.95 -13.15
C ALA A 213 -1.69 3.28 -12.02
N GLY A 214 -0.65 2.53 -12.40
CA GLY A 214 0.26 1.88 -11.46
C GLY A 214 1.47 2.73 -11.11
N PHE A 215 1.92 2.70 -9.85
CA PHE A 215 3.28 3.15 -9.48
C PHE A 215 3.93 2.12 -8.57
N PHE A 216 5.20 1.80 -8.82
CA PHE A 216 5.90 0.76 -8.08
C PHE A 216 7.24 1.32 -7.62
N ASP A 217 7.33 1.67 -6.34
CA ASP A 217 8.58 2.10 -5.72
C ASP A 217 9.31 0.87 -5.17
N SER A 218 10.53 0.64 -5.65
CA SER A 218 11.39 -0.47 -5.24
C SER A 218 10.73 -1.87 -5.27
N PRO A 219 10.02 -2.26 -6.36
CA PRO A 219 9.25 -3.51 -6.41
C PRO A 219 10.06 -4.75 -6.81
N MET A 220 11.25 -4.53 -7.38
CA MET A 220 12.04 -5.53 -8.08
C MET A 220 13.36 -5.77 -7.38
N TRP A 221 13.84 -7.00 -7.50
CA TRP A 221 15.15 -7.45 -7.07
C TRP A 221 15.77 -8.25 -8.21
N VAL A 222 17.10 -8.28 -8.22
CA VAL A 222 17.85 -9.14 -9.14
C VAL A 222 18.02 -10.49 -8.50
N ASP A 223 17.84 -11.54 -9.29
CA ASP A 223 18.10 -12.91 -8.87
C ASP A 223 19.61 -13.12 -8.78
N MET A 224 20.14 -13.10 -7.55
CA MET A 224 21.56 -13.23 -7.28
C MET A 224 21.78 -13.93 -5.94
N GLU A 225 22.89 -14.66 -5.86
CA GLU A 225 23.31 -15.28 -4.62
C GLU A 225 23.69 -14.21 -3.57
N PRO A 226 23.36 -14.43 -2.29
CA PRO A 226 23.81 -13.56 -1.21
C PRO A 226 25.34 -13.52 -1.11
N LEU A 227 25.88 -12.37 -0.71
CA LEU A 227 27.31 -12.25 -0.39
C LEU A 227 27.69 -13.06 0.85
N ASP A 228 26.76 -13.19 1.80
CA ASP A 228 26.89 -14.06 2.96
C ASP A 228 26.35 -15.45 2.61
N ALA A 229 27.25 -16.45 2.54
CA ALA A 229 26.90 -17.83 2.21
C ALA A 229 25.94 -18.48 3.23
N GLY A 230 25.79 -17.91 4.43
CA GLY A 230 24.81 -18.37 5.43
C GLY A 230 23.40 -17.80 5.24
N ALA A 231 23.22 -16.79 4.38
CA ALA A 231 21.92 -16.16 4.16
C ALA A 231 21.08 -16.95 3.15
N VAL A 232 19.77 -17.05 3.41
CA VAL A 232 18.82 -17.63 2.45
C VAL A 232 18.62 -16.63 1.31
N SER A 233 18.85 -17.05 0.06
CA SER A 233 18.69 -16.19 -1.12
C SER A 233 17.26 -15.67 -1.25
N PHE A 234 17.11 -14.44 -1.72
CA PHE A 234 15.79 -13.82 -1.88
C PHE A 234 14.92 -14.57 -2.89
N GLN A 235 15.55 -15.24 -3.87
CA GLN A 235 14.90 -16.18 -4.79
C GLN A 235 14.27 -17.36 -4.04
N THR A 236 15.03 -18.00 -3.15
CA THR A 236 14.55 -19.12 -2.31
C THR A 236 13.42 -18.68 -1.41
N GLN A 237 13.56 -17.52 -0.75
CA GLN A 237 12.50 -16.95 0.09
C GLN A 237 11.23 -16.70 -0.74
N THR A 238 11.35 -16.07 -1.91
CA THR A 238 10.20 -15.76 -2.78
C THR A 238 9.48 -17.02 -3.23
N ALA A 239 10.22 -18.04 -3.68
CA ALA A 239 9.65 -19.31 -4.11
C ALA A 239 8.87 -20.00 -2.98
N ALA A 240 9.42 -19.96 -1.76
CA ALA A 240 8.76 -20.50 -0.57
C ALA A 240 7.48 -19.72 -0.22
N VAL A 241 7.53 -18.37 -0.22
CA VAL A 241 6.33 -17.54 -0.03
C VAL A 241 5.26 -17.88 -1.05
N PHE A 242 5.57 -17.86 -2.35
CA PHE A 242 4.57 -18.05 -3.40
C PHE A 242 3.89 -19.43 -3.30
N LYS A 243 4.66 -20.46 -2.96
CA LYS A 243 4.15 -21.81 -2.70
C LYS A 243 3.25 -21.85 -1.47
N MET A 244 3.68 -21.25 -0.35
CA MET A 244 2.95 -21.24 0.93
C MET A 244 1.63 -20.46 0.83
N THR A 245 1.62 -19.35 0.10
CA THR A 245 0.51 -18.40 0.10
C THR A 245 -0.51 -18.63 -1.01
N ASN A 246 -0.33 -19.70 -1.79
CA ASN A 246 -1.12 -20.02 -2.99
C ASN A 246 -1.21 -18.82 -3.95
N ALA A 247 -0.11 -18.09 -4.11
CA ALA A 247 -0.05 -16.98 -5.05
C ALA A 247 -0.07 -17.53 -6.48
N GLN A 248 -1.13 -17.22 -7.23
CA GLN A 248 -1.23 -17.56 -8.65
C GLN A 248 -1.33 -16.27 -9.45
N SER A 249 -0.48 -16.07 -10.45
CA SER A 249 -0.70 -15.04 -11.48
C SER A 249 -1.74 -15.58 -12.47
N ARG A 250 -2.50 -14.68 -13.12
CA ARG A 250 -3.43 -15.09 -14.18
C ARG A 250 -2.74 -15.27 -15.52
#